data_AF-A0A7I4Y4S7-F1
#
_entry.id   AF-A0A7I4Y4S7-F1
#
_cell.length_a   1.000
_cell.length_b   1.000
_cell.length_c   1.000
_cell.angle_alpha   90.00
_cell.angle_beta   90.00
_cell.angle_gamma   90.00
#
_symmetry.space_group_name_H-M   'P 1'
#
loop_
_entity.id
_entity.type
_entity.pdbx_description
1 polymer ?
#
loop_
_entity_poly.entity_id
_entity_poly.type
_entity_poly.pdbx_seq_one_letter_code
_entity_poly.pdbx_strand_id
1 'polypeptide(L)'
;MMKRNYMCVNCMEPSTSLYQRYSEGVIRLSNCKKCGEVVDKYVEYDTMLVVIDLIIHNISAYRHLLYNMKIQSHFRLAVIFLFCDAYDKWISGRTGVYNIYDLEWIFYKSLLQSSIEMGTYVGLIVLCEVVFHSHRLERIAAVTKGTIIGYYGNVAVVFSIIFRLSNEFSYRFVTQFFIFISHFQVQRTLYPKLPAAVNFTIVTCGVVASMASGFLCRHLLEY
;
A
#
# COMPACT_ATOMS: atom_id res chain seq x y z
N MET A 1 -15.39 2.17 -26.59
CA MET A 1 -14.18 1.58 -25.97
C MET A 1 -13.33 2.70 -25.37
N MET A 2 -13.37 2.90 -24.04
CA MET A 2 -12.48 3.87 -23.38
C MET A 2 -11.03 3.42 -23.55
N LYS A 3 -10.23 4.21 -24.27
CA LYS A 3 -8.78 4.05 -24.35
C LYS A 3 -8.23 4.05 -22.92
N ARG A 4 -7.69 2.92 -22.46
CA ARG A 4 -6.88 2.91 -21.23
C ARG A 4 -5.60 3.67 -21.57
N ASN A 5 -5.45 4.85 -21.00
CA ASN A 5 -4.18 5.56 -21.04
C ASN A 5 -3.29 4.92 -20.00
N TYR A 6 -2.23 4.26 -20.46
CA TYR A 6 -1.16 3.78 -19.60
C TYR A 6 -0.30 4.98 -19.16
N MET A 7 0.47 4.84 -18.10
CA MET A 7 1.32 5.93 -17.60
C MET A 7 2.78 5.55 -17.73
N CYS A 8 3.63 6.46 -18.21
CA CYS A 8 5.07 6.23 -18.22
C CYS A 8 5.60 6.13 -16.79
N VAL A 9 6.35 5.06 -16.50
CA VAL A 9 6.92 4.81 -15.16
C VAL A 9 8.01 5.81 -14.77
N ASN A 10 8.56 6.58 -15.72
CA ASN A 10 9.64 7.53 -15.47
C ASN A 10 9.16 8.99 -15.40
N CYS A 11 8.30 9.42 -16.32
CA CYS A 11 7.83 10.83 -16.38
C CYS A 11 6.33 11.03 -16.09
N MET A 12 5.56 9.96 -15.86
CA MET A 12 4.10 10.01 -15.63
C MET A 12 3.30 10.69 -16.75
N GLU A 13 3.83 10.68 -17.98
CA GLU A 13 3.06 11.11 -19.15
C GLU A 13 2.14 9.96 -19.61
N PRO A 14 0.86 10.24 -19.94
CA PRO A 14 -0.02 9.23 -20.51
C PRO A 14 0.49 8.71 -21.86
N SER A 15 0.53 7.40 -22.00
CA SER A 15 0.89 6.68 -23.22
C SER A 15 -0.30 5.89 -23.76
N THR A 16 -0.42 5.85 -25.09
CA THR A 16 -1.46 5.08 -25.79
C THR A 16 -1.18 3.59 -25.84
N SER A 17 0.09 3.17 -25.74
CA SER A 17 0.50 1.76 -25.76
C SER A 17 1.76 1.55 -24.92
N LEU A 18 1.79 0.46 -24.14
CA LEU A 18 2.99 0.03 -23.40
C LEU A 18 3.99 -0.71 -24.29
N TYR A 19 3.47 -1.53 -25.21
CA TYR A 19 4.25 -2.31 -26.14
C TYR A 19 3.51 -2.44 -27.48
N GLN A 20 4.26 -2.72 -28.53
CA GLN A 20 3.76 -3.13 -29.84
C GLN A 20 4.05 -4.62 -30.03
N ARG A 21 3.05 -5.41 -30.42
CA ARG A 21 3.25 -6.81 -30.80
C ARG A 21 3.61 -6.85 -32.28
N TYR A 22 4.77 -7.42 -32.61
CA TYR A 22 5.22 -7.57 -33.99
C TYR A 22 4.86 -8.97 -34.54
N SER A 23 4.96 -10.01 -33.71
CA SER A 23 4.58 -11.40 -34.03
C SER A 23 4.15 -12.14 -32.76
N GLU A 24 3.72 -13.40 -32.87
CA GLU A 24 3.51 -14.25 -31.70
C GLU A 24 4.81 -14.34 -30.88
N GLY A 25 4.76 -13.95 -29.60
CA GLY A 25 5.89 -13.97 -28.68
C GLY A 25 6.88 -12.78 -28.78
N VAL A 26 6.85 -11.97 -29.84
CA VAL A 26 7.76 -10.81 -29.98
C VAL A 26 7.03 -9.50 -29.70
N ILE A 27 7.31 -8.94 -28.53
CA ILE A 27 6.86 -7.61 -28.14
C ILE A 27 8.03 -6.63 -28.19
N ARG A 28 7.77 -5.40 -28.61
CA ARG A 28 8.72 -4.29 -28.51
C ARG A 28 8.12 -3.24 -27.60
N LEU A 29 8.86 -2.85 -26.57
CA LEU A 29 8.42 -1.81 -25.65
C LEU A 29 8.32 -0.46 -26.36
N SER A 30 7.25 0.30 -26.06
CA SER A 30 7.06 1.64 -26.60
C SER A 30 7.98 2.63 -25.88
N ASN A 31 8.57 3.55 -26.63
CA ASN A 31 9.29 4.70 -26.07
C ASN A 31 8.31 5.84 -25.74
N CYS A 32 8.56 6.54 -24.64
CA CYS A 32 7.78 7.71 -24.25
C CYS A 32 8.14 8.90 -25.15
N LYS A 33 7.14 9.61 -25.66
CA LYS A 33 7.33 10.79 -26.52
C LYS A 33 8.00 11.97 -25.80
N LYS A 34 7.93 12.01 -24.47
CA LYS A 34 8.42 13.13 -23.65
C LYS A 34 9.82 12.90 -23.12
N CYS A 35 10.07 11.76 -22.48
CA CYS A 35 11.38 11.46 -21.90
C CYS A 35 12.28 10.60 -22.81
N GLY A 36 11.78 10.06 -23.91
CA GLY A 36 12.54 9.19 -24.82
C GLY A 36 12.83 7.77 -24.30
N GLU A 37 12.74 7.58 -22.98
CA GLU A 37 12.90 6.28 -22.32
C GLU A 37 11.71 5.35 -22.56
N VAL A 38 11.92 4.07 -22.27
CA VAL A 38 10.88 3.04 -22.34
C VAL A 38 9.71 3.39 -21.39
N VAL A 39 8.47 3.31 -21.90
CA VAL A 39 7.26 3.70 -21.16
C VAL A 39 7.11 2.87 -19.88
N ASP A 40 7.34 1.56 -19.97
CA ASP A 40 7.25 0.65 -18.83
C ASP A 40 8.13 -0.58 -19.06
N LYS A 41 9.28 -0.63 -18.37
CA LYS A 41 10.22 -1.77 -18.42
C LYS A 41 9.69 -3.01 -17.71
N TYR A 42 8.75 -2.86 -16.79
CA TYR A 42 8.28 -3.95 -15.93
C TYR A 42 7.30 -4.89 -16.62
N VAL A 43 6.85 -4.56 -17.84
CA VAL A 43 5.99 -5.44 -18.64
C VAL A 43 6.69 -6.75 -19.03
N GLU A 44 8.00 -6.73 -19.21
CA GLU A 44 8.81 -7.92 -19.50
C GLU A 44 9.34 -8.60 -18.24
N TYR A 45 9.31 -7.91 -17.10
CA TYR A 45 9.87 -8.43 -15.86
C TYR A 45 8.89 -9.40 -15.21
N ASP A 46 9.44 -10.43 -14.56
CA ASP A 46 8.64 -11.28 -13.69
C ASP A 46 8.18 -10.48 -12.46
N THR A 47 7.03 -10.85 -11.92
CA THR A 47 6.37 -10.19 -10.77
C THR A 47 7.32 -10.11 -9.58
N MET A 48 8.21 -11.09 -9.39
CA MET A 48 9.19 -11.09 -8.30
C MET A 48 10.19 -9.93 -8.39
N LEU A 49 10.64 -9.57 -9.60
CA LEU A 49 11.52 -8.42 -9.79
C LEU A 49 10.80 -7.10 -9.47
N VAL A 50 9.51 -7.00 -9.83
CA VAL A 50 8.67 -5.86 -9.46
C VAL A 50 8.55 -5.75 -7.94
N VAL A 51 8.36 -6.87 -7.24
CA VAL A 51 8.27 -6.92 -5.77
C VAL A 51 9.58 -6.47 -5.12
N ILE A 52 10.74 -6.88 -5.64
CA ILE A 52 12.04 -6.43 -5.12
C ILE A 52 12.18 -4.91 -5.24
N ASP A 53 11.85 -4.35 -6.41
CA ASP A 53 11.90 -2.89 -6.62
C ASP A 53 10.90 -2.14 -5.74
N LEU A 54 9.75 -2.75 -5.39
CA LEU A 54 8.81 -2.20 -4.41
C LEU A 54 9.38 -2.24 -2.99
N ILE A 55 10.10 -3.30 -2.61
CA ILE A 55 10.75 -3.40 -1.30
C ILE A 55 11.85 -2.35 -1.15
N ILE A 56 12.55 -2.01 -2.23
CA ILE A 56 13.57 -0.95 -2.25
C ILE A 56 12.93 0.47 -2.35
N HIS A 57 11.60 0.55 -2.36
CA HIS A 57 10.82 1.79 -2.51
C HIS A 57 11.08 2.55 -3.82
N ASN A 58 11.34 1.84 -4.92
CA ASN A 58 11.56 2.47 -6.23
C ASN A 58 10.26 3.02 -6.82
N ILE A 59 10.22 4.34 -7.09
CA ILE A 59 9.04 5.05 -7.61
C ILE A 59 8.52 4.47 -8.94
N SER A 60 9.40 3.95 -9.80
CA SER A 60 9.00 3.40 -11.09
C SER A 60 8.15 2.13 -10.93
N ALA A 61 8.46 1.30 -9.93
CA ALA A 61 7.68 0.10 -9.62
C ALA A 61 6.31 0.45 -9.02
N TYR A 62 6.21 1.50 -8.17
CA TYR A 62 4.90 1.99 -7.71
C TYR A 62 4.03 2.49 -8.87
N ARG A 63 4.62 3.22 -9.83
CA ARG A 63 3.91 3.71 -11.02
C ARG A 63 3.41 2.56 -11.88
N HIS A 64 4.23 1.54 -12.10
CA HIS A 64 3.82 0.31 -12.78
C HIS A 64 2.64 -0.37 -12.05
N LEU A 65 2.79 -0.60 -10.74
CA LEU A 65 1.83 -1.30 -9.91
C LEU A 65 0.46 -0.59 -9.85
N LEU A 66 0.46 0.74 -9.78
CA LEU A 66 -0.77 1.55 -9.64
C LEU A 66 -1.49 1.80 -10.96
N TYR A 67 -0.75 2.05 -12.05
CA TYR A 67 -1.35 2.51 -13.32
C TYR A 67 -1.32 1.48 -14.45
N ASN A 68 -0.31 0.62 -14.50
CA ASN A 68 -0.08 -0.26 -15.66
C ASN A 68 -0.38 -1.74 -15.35
N MET A 69 -0.28 -2.15 -14.09
CA MET A 69 -0.57 -3.52 -13.65
C MET A 69 -2.06 -3.72 -13.34
N LYS A 70 -2.63 -4.82 -13.85
CA LYS A 70 -4.00 -5.24 -13.50
C LYS A 70 -3.95 -6.26 -12.37
N ILE A 71 -4.05 -5.79 -11.14
CA ILE A 71 -4.18 -6.69 -10.00
C ILE A 71 -5.61 -7.23 -9.98
N GLN A 72 -5.77 -8.55 -10.18
CA GLN A 72 -7.10 -9.17 -10.28
C GLN A 72 -7.84 -9.23 -8.95
N SER A 73 -7.13 -9.32 -7.81
CA SER A 73 -7.77 -9.54 -6.50
C SER A 73 -7.21 -8.64 -5.40
N HIS A 74 -7.45 -7.34 -5.51
CA HIS A 74 -7.07 -6.36 -4.48
C HIS A 74 -7.67 -6.67 -3.11
N PHE A 75 -8.90 -7.23 -3.08
CA PHE A 75 -9.55 -7.61 -1.84
C PHE A 75 -8.79 -8.73 -1.10
N ARG A 76 -8.29 -9.75 -1.82
CA ARG A 76 -7.49 -10.81 -1.20
C ARG A 76 -6.20 -10.26 -0.58
N LEU A 77 -5.54 -9.33 -1.26
CA LEU A 77 -4.34 -8.66 -0.72
C LEU A 77 -4.68 -7.82 0.52
N ALA A 78 -5.78 -7.06 0.48
CA ALA A 78 -6.24 -6.27 1.62
C ALA A 78 -6.47 -7.15 2.86
N VAL A 79 -7.13 -8.30 2.67
CA VAL A 79 -7.38 -9.28 3.73
C VAL A 79 -6.05 -9.81 4.29
N ILE A 80 -5.10 -10.17 3.44
CA ILE A 80 -3.77 -10.63 3.88
C ILE A 80 -3.06 -9.55 4.72
N PHE A 81 -3.02 -8.30 4.23
CA PHE A 81 -2.35 -7.21 4.95
C PHE A 81 -3.01 -6.88 6.29
N LEU A 82 -4.35 -6.98 6.35
CA LEU A 82 -5.12 -6.84 7.58
C LEU A 82 -4.77 -7.94 8.59
N PHE A 83 -4.75 -9.19 8.15
CA PHE A 83 -4.41 -10.31 9.04
C PHE A 83 -2.96 -10.25 9.52
N CYS A 84 -2.01 -9.85 8.69
CA CYS A 84 -0.61 -9.71 9.11
C CYS A 84 -0.44 -8.66 10.21
N ASP A 85 -1.12 -7.51 10.10
CA ASP A 85 -1.07 -6.46 11.11
C ASP A 85 -1.84 -6.86 12.39
N ALA A 86 -3.02 -7.47 12.26
CA ALA A 86 -3.78 -8.00 13.39
C ALA A 86 -2.98 -9.07 14.15
N TYR A 87 -2.22 -9.89 13.43
CA TYR A 87 -1.38 -10.92 14.00
C TYR A 87 -0.21 -10.34 14.80
N ASP A 88 0.38 -9.22 14.39
CA ASP A 88 1.43 -8.52 15.16
C ASP A 88 0.92 -8.02 16.53
N LYS A 89 -0.28 -7.47 16.52
CA LYS A 89 -0.95 -6.99 17.75
C LYS A 89 -1.32 -8.16 18.66
N TRP A 90 -1.83 -9.23 18.09
CA TRP A 90 -2.20 -10.43 18.83
C TRP A 90 -0.97 -11.11 19.47
N ILE A 91 0.13 -11.28 18.73
CA ILE A 91 1.37 -11.89 19.26
C ILE A 91 1.98 -11.06 20.38
N SER A 92 1.86 -9.73 20.30
CA SER A 92 2.33 -8.83 21.36
C SER A 92 1.43 -8.89 22.60
N GLY A 93 0.11 -8.96 22.41
CA GLY A 93 -0.88 -8.98 23.48
C GLY A 93 -1.03 -10.31 24.23
N ARG A 94 -0.64 -11.44 23.62
CA ARG A 94 -0.81 -12.77 24.24
C ARG A 94 0.20 -13.13 25.33
N THR A 95 1.19 -12.27 25.59
CA THR A 95 2.29 -12.60 26.52
C THR A 95 1.76 -12.85 27.93
N GLY A 96 1.98 -14.06 28.46
CA GLY A 96 1.54 -14.45 29.81
C GLY A 96 0.08 -14.89 29.93
N VAL A 97 -0.67 -14.98 28.83
CA VAL A 97 -2.07 -15.46 28.80
C VAL A 97 -2.13 -16.88 28.27
N TYR A 98 -2.68 -17.81 29.06
CA TYR A 98 -2.76 -19.24 28.71
C TYR A 98 -4.18 -19.73 28.47
N ASN A 99 -5.19 -18.99 28.96
CA ASN A 99 -6.59 -19.35 28.78
C ASN A 99 -7.00 -19.12 27.33
N ILE A 100 -7.60 -20.14 26.72
CA ILE A 100 -7.98 -20.14 25.30
C ILE A 100 -8.99 -19.04 25.00
N TYR A 101 -9.99 -18.85 25.87
CA TYR A 101 -11.00 -17.81 25.68
C TYR A 101 -10.41 -16.41 25.71
N ASP A 102 -9.44 -16.16 26.59
CA ASP A 102 -8.76 -14.86 26.67
C ASP A 102 -7.87 -14.63 25.44
N LEU A 103 -7.22 -15.68 24.93
CA LEU A 103 -6.44 -15.63 23.69
C LEU A 103 -7.29 -15.31 22.46
N GLU A 104 -8.47 -15.93 22.35
CA GLU A 104 -9.46 -15.66 21.30
C GLU A 104 -9.98 -14.23 21.39
N TRP A 105 -10.27 -13.76 22.61
CA TRP A 105 -10.73 -12.39 22.82
C TRP A 105 -9.67 -11.34 22.43
N ILE A 106 -8.41 -11.55 22.79
CA ILE A 106 -7.29 -10.71 22.37
C ILE A 106 -7.15 -10.72 20.85
N PHE A 107 -7.40 -11.85 20.20
CA PHE A 107 -7.39 -11.94 18.73
C PHE A 107 -8.47 -11.07 18.11
N TYR A 108 -9.72 -11.17 18.59
CA TYR A 108 -10.83 -10.36 18.07
C TYR A 108 -10.59 -8.86 18.30
N LYS A 109 -10.09 -8.47 19.47
CA LYS A 109 -9.70 -7.07 19.75
C LYS A 109 -8.62 -6.59 18.77
N SER A 110 -7.59 -7.39 18.54
CA SER A 110 -6.48 -7.05 17.64
C SER A 110 -6.96 -6.90 16.19
N LEU A 111 -7.83 -7.79 15.72
CA LEU A 111 -8.42 -7.74 14.39
C LEU A 111 -9.32 -6.51 14.20
N LEU A 112 -10.15 -6.20 15.19
CA LEU A 112 -11.00 -5.01 15.16
C LEU A 112 -10.15 -3.73 15.15
N GLN A 113 -9.13 -3.66 16.01
CA GLN A 113 -8.19 -2.54 16.06
C GLN A 113 -7.53 -2.31 14.69
N SER A 114 -6.97 -3.36 14.08
CA SER A 114 -6.36 -3.28 12.74
C SER A 114 -7.35 -2.89 11.64
N SER A 115 -8.59 -3.36 11.71
CA SER A 115 -9.64 -3.02 10.74
C SER A 115 -9.99 -1.54 10.81
N ILE A 116 -10.08 -0.98 12.02
CA ILE A 116 -10.35 0.45 12.25
C ILE A 116 -9.17 1.30 11.81
N GLU A 117 -7.94 0.93 12.17
CA GLU A 117 -6.73 1.66 11.75
C GLU A 117 -6.58 1.71 10.22
N MET A 118 -6.74 0.57 9.53
CA MET A 118 -6.68 0.54 8.07
C MET A 118 -7.85 1.30 7.43
N GLY A 119 -9.05 1.12 7.96
CA GLY A 119 -10.26 1.78 7.47
C GLY A 119 -10.23 3.30 7.62
N THR A 120 -9.76 3.81 8.75
CA THR A 120 -9.64 5.25 9.01
C THR A 120 -8.58 5.90 8.14
N TYR A 121 -7.42 5.27 7.96
CA TYR A 121 -6.40 5.76 7.04
C TYR A 121 -6.93 5.85 5.60
N VAL A 122 -7.51 4.76 5.09
CA VAL A 122 -8.08 4.74 3.72
C VAL A 122 -9.21 5.76 3.59
N GLY A 123 -10.09 5.84 4.59
CA GLY A 123 -11.21 6.78 4.64
C GLY A 123 -10.75 8.24 4.59
N LEU A 124 -9.72 8.61 5.35
CA LEU A 124 -9.17 9.97 5.36
C LEU A 124 -8.54 10.35 4.02
N ILE A 125 -7.76 9.45 3.41
CA ILE A 125 -7.16 9.73 2.09
C ILE A 125 -8.25 9.88 1.02
N VAL A 126 -9.28 9.03 1.05
CA VAL A 126 -10.44 9.16 0.15
C VAL A 126 -11.22 10.44 0.42
N LEU A 127 -11.41 10.83 1.68
CA LEU A 127 -12.08 12.08 2.05
C LEU A 127 -11.30 13.29 1.53
N CYS A 128 -9.98 13.32 1.69
CA CYS A 128 -9.13 14.35 1.12
C CYS A 128 -9.27 14.42 -0.40
N GLU A 129 -9.29 13.27 -1.09
CA GLU A 129 -9.48 13.24 -2.55
C GLU A 129 -10.82 13.82 -2.98
N VAL A 130 -11.88 13.46 -2.26
CA VAL A 130 -13.24 13.93 -2.51
C VAL A 130 -13.35 15.44 -2.31
N VAL A 131 -12.76 15.98 -1.23
CA VAL A 131 -12.83 17.40 -0.87
C VAL A 131 -12.00 18.29 -1.80
N PHE A 132 -10.78 17.87 -2.17
CA PHE A 132 -9.86 18.74 -2.91
C PHE A 132 -9.97 18.63 -4.44
N HIS A 133 -10.48 17.52 -4.98
CA HIS A 133 -10.43 17.27 -6.42
C HIS A 133 -11.79 17.07 -7.07
N SER A 134 -12.41 15.90 -6.91
CA SER A 134 -13.67 15.56 -7.60
C SER A 134 -14.23 14.22 -7.12
N HIS A 135 -15.55 14.09 -7.11
CA HIS A 135 -16.28 12.86 -6.77
C HIS A 135 -16.22 11.74 -7.84
N ARG A 136 -15.18 11.70 -8.68
CA ARG A 136 -15.10 10.70 -9.77
C ARG A 136 -14.81 9.30 -9.20
N LEU A 137 -15.79 8.40 -9.30
CA LEU A 137 -15.71 7.02 -8.79
C LEU A 137 -14.47 6.25 -9.27
N GLU A 138 -14.09 6.39 -10.54
CA GLU A 138 -12.90 5.71 -11.07
C GLU A 138 -11.61 6.14 -10.37
N ARG A 139 -11.53 7.42 -10.01
CA ARG A 139 -10.36 8.02 -9.35
C ARG A 139 -10.34 7.65 -7.87
N ILE A 140 -11.50 7.68 -7.20
CA ILE A 140 -11.66 7.18 -5.83
C ILE A 140 -11.24 5.71 -5.76
N ALA A 141 -11.72 4.86 -6.68
CA ALA A 141 -11.37 3.45 -6.72
C ALA A 141 -9.86 3.23 -6.95
N ALA A 142 -9.20 4.06 -7.77
CA ALA A 142 -7.76 4.01 -7.97
C ALA A 142 -6.98 4.42 -6.70
N VAL A 143 -7.41 5.49 -6.02
CA VAL A 143 -6.82 5.95 -4.75
C VAL A 143 -6.99 4.88 -3.67
N THR A 144 -8.21 4.36 -3.46
CA THR A 144 -8.46 3.29 -2.49
C THR A 144 -7.59 2.07 -2.75
N LYS A 145 -7.49 1.60 -4.00
CA LYS A 145 -6.62 0.47 -4.37
C LYS A 145 -5.16 0.76 -4.06
N GLY A 146 -4.67 1.94 -4.41
CA GLY A 146 -3.28 2.32 -4.16
C GLY A 146 -2.95 2.40 -2.68
N THR A 147 -3.84 3.01 -1.90
CA THR A 147 -3.68 3.13 -0.44
C THR A 147 -3.67 1.76 0.25
N ILE A 148 -4.56 0.83 -0.16
CA ILE A 148 -4.56 -0.55 0.33
C ILE A 148 -3.25 -1.25 -0.01
N ILE A 149 -2.77 -1.10 -1.24
CA ILE A 149 -1.50 -1.70 -1.67
C ILE A 149 -0.35 -1.21 -0.81
N GLY A 150 -0.34 0.06 -0.38
CA GLY A 150 0.68 0.62 0.50
C GLY A 150 0.95 -0.18 1.79
N TYR A 151 -0.02 -0.98 2.25
CA TYR A 151 0.13 -1.88 3.41
C TYR A 151 0.90 -3.17 3.13
N TYR A 152 1.51 -3.34 1.96
CA TYR A 152 2.28 -4.55 1.64
C TYR A 152 3.44 -4.82 2.62
N GLY A 153 3.95 -3.78 3.29
CA GLY A 153 4.96 -3.90 4.34
C GLY A 153 4.52 -4.74 5.54
N ASN A 154 3.22 -4.88 5.79
CA ASN A 154 2.69 -5.71 6.88
C ASN A 154 3.11 -7.17 6.74
N VAL A 155 3.36 -7.67 5.52
CA VAL A 155 3.83 -9.04 5.30
C VAL A 155 5.21 -9.28 5.95
N ALA A 156 6.05 -8.23 6.07
CA ALA A 156 7.36 -8.33 6.71
C ALA A 156 7.27 -8.75 8.20
N VAL A 157 6.16 -8.41 8.87
CA VAL A 157 5.88 -8.81 10.25
C VAL A 157 5.93 -10.33 10.40
N VAL A 158 5.37 -11.08 9.46
CA VAL A 158 5.35 -12.55 9.54
C VAL A 158 6.77 -13.10 9.58
N PHE A 159 7.67 -12.56 8.74
CA PHE A 159 9.09 -12.93 8.76
C PHE A 159 9.75 -12.55 10.10
N SER A 160 9.43 -11.39 10.66
CA SER A 160 9.91 -10.99 11.98
C SER A 160 9.61 -12.02 13.07
N ILE A 161 8.39 -12.53 13.07
CA ILE A 161 7.91 -13.47 14.07
C ILE A 161 8.60 -14.82 13.89
N ILE A 162 8.77 -15.27 12.64
CA ILE A 162 9.51 -16.51 12.32
C ILE A 162 10.94 -16.46 12.86
N PHE A 163 11.63 -15.34 12.65
CA PHE A 163 13.01 -15.17 13.11
C PHE A 163 13.13 -14.74 14.58
N ARG A 164 12.02 -14.59 15.31
CA ARG A 164 11.97 -14.09 16.71
C ARG A 164 12.52 -12.66 16.90
N LEU A 165 12.44 -11.81 15.87
CA LEU A 165 12.81 -10.39 15.95
C LEU A 165 11.65 -9.49 16.41
N SER A 166 10.43 -10.02 16.54
CA SER A 166 9.22 -9.23 16.77
C SER A 166 9.18 -8.50 18.12
N ASN A 167 9.99 -8.89 19.10
CA ASN A 167 10.09 -8.20 20.38
C ASN A 167 11.15 -7.09 20.40
N GLU A 168 12.05 -7.05 19.41
CA GLU A 168 13.10 -6.05 19.35
C GLU A 168 12.53 -4.71 18.89
N PHE A 169 12.71 -3.68 19.72
CA PHE A 169 12.24 -2.34 19.42
C PHE A 169 12.78 -1.81 18.09
N SER A 170 14.06 -2.09 17.80
CA SER A 170 14.71 -1.70 16.54
C SER A 170 13.98 -2.24 15.32
N TYR A 171 13.53 -3.50 15.36
CA TYR A 171 12.83 -4.11 14.24
C TYR A 171 11.43 -3.50 14.07
N ARG A 172 10.68 -3.32 15.16
CA ARG A 172 9.35 -2.66 15.13
C ARG A 172 9.42 -1.26 14.54
N PHE A 173 10.46 -0.50 14.91
CA PHE A 173 10.69 0.82 14.34
C PHE A 173 10.95 0.75 12.83
N VAL A 174 11.79 -0.19 12.39
CA VAL A 174 12.11 -0.38 10.96
C VAL A 174 10.87 -0.75 10.15
N THR A 175 10.02 -1.68 10.62
CA THR A 175 8.80 -2.05 9.88
C THR A 175 7.78 -0.91 9.83
N GLN A 176 7.59 -0.17 10.92
CA GLN A 176 6.72 1.01 10.92
C GLN A 176 7.24 2.10 9.98
N PHE A 177 8.55 2.37 10.00
CA PHE A 177 9.17 3.33 9.08
C PHE A 177 9.05 2.87 7.61
N PHE A 178 9.21 1.57 7.36
CA PHE A 178 9.04 0.97 6.04
C PHE A 178 7.62 1.17 5.50
N ILE A 179 6.60 0.91 6.33
CA ILE A 179 5.18 1.11 6.00
C ILE A 179 4.87 2.61 5.81
N PHE A 180 5.48 3.49 6.61
CA PHE A 180 5.33 4.92 6.43
C PHE A 180 5.90 5.39 5.07
N ILE A 181 7.10 4.92 4.69
CA ILE A 181 7.68 5.26 3.39
C ILE A 181 6.82 4.70 2.26
N SER A 182 6.27 3.49 2.38
CA SER A 182 5.42 2.93 1.31
C SER A 182 4.16 3.77 1.09
N HIS A 183 3.51 4.22 2.17
CA HIS A 183 2.40 5.16 2.10
C HIS A 183 2.78 6.51 1.49
N PHE A 184 3.94 7.05 1.85
CA PHE A 184 4.45 8.29 1.26
C PHE A 184 4.70 8.16 -0.24
N GLN A 185 5.31 7.06 -0.69
CA GLN A 185 5.57 6.82 -2.12
C GLN A 185 4.28 6.59 -2.92
N VAL A 186 3.30 5.88 -2.35
CA VAL A 186 1.96 5.74 -2.95
C VAL A 186 1.30 7.11 -3.11
N GLN A 187 1.29 7.93 -2.06
CA GLN A 187 0.69 9.26 -2.11
C GLN A 187 1.38 10.15 -3.15
N ARG A 188 2.72 10.16 -3.16
CA ARG A 188 3.51 10.88 -4.17
C ARG A 188 3.22 10.39 -5.60
N THR A 189 2.95 9.09 -5.76
CA THR A 189 2.62 8.51 -7.06
C THR A 189 1.21 8.89 -7.52
N LEU A 190 0.24 8.96 -6.61
CA LEU A 190 -1.12 9.38 -6.90
C LEU A 190 -1.21 10.89 -7.21
N TYR A 191 -0.40 11.72 -6.55
CA TYR A 191 -0.43 13.18 -6.63
C TYR A 191 0.93 13.79 -7.03
N PRO A 192 1.37 13.58 -8.28
CA PRO A 192 2.68 14.07 -8.73
C PRO A 192 2.76 15.60 -8.88
N LYS A 193 1.61 16.29 -8.95
CA LYS A 193 1.54 17.75 -9.06
C LYS A 193 1.70 18.46 -7.71
N LEU A 194 1.43 17.77 -6.61
CA LEU A 194 1.55 18.34 -5.27
C LEU A 194 3.03 18.33 -4.84
N PRO A 195 3.49 19.39 -4.15
CA PRO A 195 4.84 19.39 -3.59
C PRO A 195 5.00 18.25 -2.57
N ALA A 196 6.21 17.69 -2.50
CA ALA A 196 6.50 16.53 -1.64
C ALA A 196 6.15 16.79 -0.16
N ALA A 197 6.31 18.02 0.31
CA ALA A 197 5.94 18.43 1.67
C ALA A 197 4.45 18.26 1.97
N VAL A 198 3.56 18.60 1.03
CA VAL A 198 2.11 18.46 1.22
C VAL A 198 1.71 16.98 1.19
N ASN A 199 2.31 16.17 0.31
CA ASN A 199 2.09 14.72 0.33
C ASN A 199 2.56 14.10 1.65
N PHE A 200 3.68 14.57 2.19
CA PHE A 200 4.21 14.12 3.48
C PHE A 200 3.28 14.49 4.64
N THR A 201 2.75 15.73 4.68
CA THR A 201 1.84 16.15 5.75
C THR A 201 0.51 15.40 5.69
N ILE A 202 -0.05 15.15 4.50
CA ILE A 202 -1.28 14.35 4.34
C ILE A 202 -1.07 12.94 4.88
N VAL A 203 0.03 12.28 4.51
CA VAL A 203 0.33 10.91 4.97
C VAL A 203 0.55 10.88 6.48
N THR A 204 1.33 11.83 7.01
CA THR A 204 1.59 11.92 8.46
C THR A 204 0.29 12.14 9.24
N CYS A 205 -0.57 13.06 8.79
CA CYS A 205 -1.88 13.29 9.39
C CYS A 205 -2.75 12.03 9.36
N GLY A 206 -2.80 11.34 8.21
CA GLY A 206 -3.54 10.09 8.06
C GLY A 206 -3.04 8.99 9.00
N VAL A 207 -1.72 8.79 9.10
CA VAL A 207 -1.12 7.78 9.98
C VAL A 207 -1.38 8.11 11.45
N VAL A 208 -1.21 9.37 11.87
CA VAL A 208 -1.49 9.80 13.25
C VAL A 208 -2.97 9.59 13.60
N ALA A 209 -3.88 9.95 12.70
CA ALA A 209 -5.31 9.75 12.93
C ALA A 209 -5.69 8.26 12.95
N SER A 210 -5.04 7.44 12.13
CA SER A 210 -5.18 5.98 12.16
C SER A 210 -4.73 5.43 13.52
N MET A 211 -3.52 5.79 13.99
CA MET A 211 -3.02 5.38 15.31
C MET A 211 -3.93 5.87 16.46
N ALA A 212 -4.43 7.10 16.38
CA ALA A 212 -5.35 7.65 17.38
C ALA A 212 -6.67 6.86 17.43
N SER A 213 -7.22 6.49 16.27
CA SER A 213 -8.45 5.68 16.21
C SER A 213 -8.24 4.26 16.73
N GLY A 214 -7.08 3.66 16.45
CA GLY A 214 -6.69 2.37 17.02
C GLY A 214 -6.52 2.42 18.54
N PHE A 215 -5.90 3.46 19.06
CA PHE A 215 -5.75 3.69 20.51
C PHE A 215 -7.10 3.89 21.20
N LEU A 216 -7.98 4.71 20.62
CA LEU A 216 -9.34 4.91 21.11
C LEU A 216 -10.14 3.60 21.11
N CYS A 217 -10.03 2.81 20.04
CA CYS A 217 -10.68 1.50 19.97
C CYS A 217 -10.19 0.56 21.08
N ARG A 218 -8.88 0.51 21.32
CA ARG A 218 -8.32 -0.30 22.41
C ARG A 218 -8.84 0.15 23.77
N HIS A 219 -8.83 1.46 24.03
CA HIS A 219 -9.34 2.02 25.28
C HIS A 219 -10.83 1.71 25.48
N LEU A 220 -11.66 1.79 24.43
CA LEU A 220 -13.08 1.44 24.50
C LEU A 220 -13.35 -0.06 24.70
N LEU A 221 -12.40 -0.92 24.37
CA LEU A 221 -12.52 -2.38 24.54
C LEU A 221 -11.98 -2.88 25.88
N GLU A 222 -11.27 -2.03 26.63
CA GLU A 222 -10.73 -2.30 27.97
C GLU A 222 -11.68 -1.82 29.08
N TYR A 223 -12.52 -0.82 28.81
CA TYR A 223 -13.62 -0.37 29.67
C TYR A 223 -14.92 -1.12 29.34
#